data_AF-A0A0M0BZD0-F1
#
_entry.id   AF-A0A0M0BZD0-F1
#
_cell.length_a   1.000
_cell.length_b   1.000
_cell.length_c   1.000
_cell.angle_alpha   90.00
_cell.angle_beta   90.00
_cell.angle_gamma   90.00
#
_symmetry.space_group_name_H-M   'P 1'
#
loop_
_entity.id
_entity.type
_entity.pdbx_description
1 polymer ?
#
loop_
_entity_poly.entity_id
_entity_poly.type
_entity_poly.pdbx_seq_one_letter_code
_entity_poly.pdbx_strand_id
1 'polypeptide(L)'
;MTNAALNEMRVSSITLEGLEKEKKGAQLFVPVGGGSYVKAKLETKDTVVVGIGADVAVERSLKEAKVELEARIGELEKTRETLEKQFDQVVERIQQNRAQMEEISIKLREGEQTDVRPAKKGA
;
A
#
# COMPACT_ATOMS: atom_id res chain seq x y z
N MET A 1 2.41 -3.15 -2.52
CA MET A 1 1.37 -4.19 -2.30
C MET A 1 0.09 -3.59 -1.74
N THR A 2 0.16 -2.74 -0.70
CA THR A 2 -0.99 -2.00 -0.12
C THR A 2 -1.82 -1.23 -1.16
N ASN A 3 -1.20 -0.50 -2.08
CA ASN A 3 -1.95 0.23 -3.12
C ASN A 3 -2.71 -0.69 -4.11
N ALA A 4 -2.14 -1.85 -4.44
CA ALA A 4 -2.80 -2.81 -5.33
C ALA A 4 -4.04 -3.42 -4.64
N ALA A 5 -3.89 -3.83 -3.38
CA ALA A 5 -4.99 -4.34 -2.56
C ALA A 5 -6.09 -3.29 -2.34
N LEU A 6 -5.73 -2.03 -2.09
CA LEU A 6 -6.69 -0.92 -1.99
C LEU A 6 -7.48 -0.71 -3.28
N ASN A 7 -6.79 -0.71 -4.43
CA ASN A 7 -7.47 -0.58 -5.71
C ASN A 7 -8.41 -1.75 -5.99
N GLU A 8 -7.99 -2.98 -5.68
CA GLU A 8 -8.83 -4.17 -5.80
C GLU A 8 -10.09 -4.05 -4.93
N MET A 9 -9.95 -3.68 -3.65
CA MET A 9 -11.09 -3.50 -2.76
C MET A 9 -12.04 -2.39 -3.22
N ARG A 10 -11.52 -1.29 -3.76
CA ARG A 10 -12.35 -0.21 -4.32
C ARG A 10 -13.14 -0.68 -5.55
N VAL A 11 -12.53 -1.46 -6.43
CA VAL A 11 -13.23 -2.08 -7.57
C VAL A 11 -14.32 -3.02 -7.09
N SER A 12 -14.05 -3.82 -6.05
CA SER A 12 -15.08 -4.65 -5.42
C SER A 12 -16.24 -3.82 -4.85
N SER A 13 -15.95 -2.70 -4.17
CA SER A 13 -16.98 -1.82 -3.58
C SER A 13 -17.90 -1.24 -4.66
N ILE A 14 -17.32 -0.69 -5.73
CA ILE A 14 -18.06 -0.19 -6.89
C ILE A 14 -18.90 -1.29 -7.53
N THR A 15 -18.37 -2.52 -7.59
CA THR A 15 -19.09 -3.67 -8.15
C THR A 15 -20.29 -4.06 -7.29
N LEU A 16 -20.16 -4.07 -5.96
CA LEU A 16 -21.28 -4.33 -5.04
C LEU A 16 -22.35 -3.23 -5.12
N GLU A 17 -21.95 -1.97 -5.28
CA GLU A 17 -22.88 -0.85 -5.51
C GLU A 17 -23.61 -0.96 -6.85
N GLY A 18 -22.92 -1.41 -7.90
CA GLY A 18 -23.54 -1.70 -9.20
C GLY A 18 -24.56 -2.82 -9.07
N LEU A 19 -24.19 -3.91 -8.38
CA LEU A 19 -25.05 -5.08 -8.18
C LEU A 19 -26.34 -4.73 -7.41
N GLU A 20 -26.26 -3.83 -6.44
CA GLU A 20 -27.41 -3.35 -5.65
C GLU A 20 -28.52 -2.76 -6.53
N LYS A 21 -28.11 -2.08 -7.62
CA LYS A 21 -29.01 -1.40 -8.56
C LYS A 21 -29.62 -2.35 -9.59
N GLU A 22 -29.05 -3.53 -9.75
CA GLU A 22 -29.51 -4.53 -10.71
C GLU A 22 -30.76 -5.27 -10.22
N LYS A 23 -31.37 -6.02 -11.14
CA LYS A 23 -32.55 -6.85 -10.90
C LYS A 23 -32.19 -8.33 -11.02
N LYS A 24 -32.93 -9.17 -10.30
CA LYS A 24 -32.88 -10.62 -10.51
C LYS A 24 -33.11 -10.95 -11.99
N GLY A 25 -32.29 -11.83 -12.53
CA GLY A 25 -32.31 -12.26 -13.93
C GLY A 25 -31.59 -11.32 -14.90
N ALA A 26 -30.97 -10.22 -14.42
CA ALA A 26 -30.15 -9.35 -15.25
C ALA A 26 -29.05 -10.17 -15.97
N GLN A 27 -28.87 -9.93 -17.27
CA GLN A 27 -27.80 -10.56 -18.04
C GLN A 27 -26.48 -9.83 -17.77
N LEU A 28 -25.47 -10.58 -17.38
CA LEU A 28 -24.16 -10.09 -16.97
C LEU A 28 -23.10 -10.67 -17.91
N PHE A 29 -22.00 -9.95 -18.10
CA PHE A 29 -20.78 -10.49 -18.67
C PHE A 29 -19.74 -10.66 -17.58
N VAL A 30 -19.26 -11.88 -17.38
CA VAL A 30 -18.20 -12.20 -16.41
C VAL A 30 -16.88 -12.36 -17.16
N PRO A 31 -15.84 -11.55 -16.85
CA PRO A 31 -14.53 -11.69 -17.49
C PRO A 31 -13.87 -13.01 -17.06
N VAL A 32 -13.30 -13.73 -18.02
CA VAL A 32 -12.54 -14.98 -17.77
C VAL A 32 -11.05 -14.87 -18.15
N GLY A 33 -10.61 -13.69 -18.59
CA GLY A 33 -9.22 -13.39 -18.94
C GLY A 33 -8.96 -13.28 -20.45
N GLY A 34 -7.82 -12.69 -20.84
CA GLY A 34 -7.42 -12.54 -22.24
C GLY A 34 -8.40 -11.73 -23.12
N GLY A 35 -9.18 -10.83 -22.52
CA GLY A 35 -10.26 -10.11 -23.22
C GLY A 35 -11.52 -10.93 -23.50
N SER A 36 -11.63 -12.13 -22.94
CA SER A 36 -12.78 -13.03 -23.09
C SER A 36 -13.79 -12.90 -21.95
N TYR A 37 -15.07 -13.10 -22.27
CA TYR A 37 -16.20 -12.95 -21.35
C TYR A 37 -17.20 -14.08 -21.52
N VAL A 38 -17.87 -14.47 -20.43
CA VAL A 38 -19.00 -15.41 -20.45
C VAL A 38 -20.29 -14.70 -20.08
N LYS A 39 -21.41 -15.10 -20.70
CA LYS A 39 -22.74 -14.61 -20.33
C LYS A 39 -23.25 -15.36 -19.10
N ALA A 40 -23.70 -14.61 -18.10
CA ALA A 40 -24.32 -15.12 -16.89
C ALA A 40 -25.65 -14.40 -16.63
N LYS A 41 -26.45 -14.94 -15.70
CA LYS A 41 -27.65 -14.27 -15.17
C LYS A 41 -27.53 -14.09 -13.68
N LEU A 42 -27.93 -12.93 -13.18
CA LEU A 42 -27.95 -12.65 -11.75
C LEU A 42 -29.05 -13.45 -11.05
N GLU A 43 -28.69 -14.38 -10.18
CA GLU A 43 -29.67 -15.18 -9.44
C GLU A 43 -30.29 -14.40 -8.27
N THR A 44 -29.46 -13.74 -7.48
CA THR A 44 -29.85 -12.89 -6.35
C THR A 44 -28.87 -11.74 -6.19
N LYS A 45 -29.34 -10.63 -5.62
CA LYS A 45 -28.50 -9.49 -5.22
C LYS A 45 -28.42 -9.33 -3.70
N ASP A 46 -29.16 -10.16 -2.96
CA ASP A 46 -29.37 -9.97 -1.52
C ASP A 46 -28.17 -10.48 -0.72
N THR A 47 -27.49 -11.51 -1.24
CA THR A 47 -26.35 -12.17 -0.60
C THR A 47 -25.15 -12.27 -1.52
N VAL A 48 -23.96 -12.27 -0.91
CA VAL A 48 -22.67 -12.47 -1.55
C VAL A 48 -21.77 -13.34 -0.69
N VAL A 49 -20.87 -14.10 -1.31
CA VAL A 49 -19.88 -14.92 -0.60
C VAL A 49 -18.62 -14.09 -0.37
N VAL A 50 -18.25 -13.93 0.90
CA VAL A 50 -17.11 -13.11 1.32
C VAL A 50 -16.04 -14.00 1.94
N GLY A 51 -14.81 -13.90 1.45
CA GLY A 51 -13.64 -14.56 2.04
C GLY A 51 -13.21 -13.89 3.33
N ILE A 52 -13.06 -14.67 4.39
CA ILE A 52 -12.59 -14.21 5.71
C ILE A 52 -11.15 -14.65 6.02
N GLY A 53 -10.50 -15.35 5.08
CA GLY A 53 -9.12 -15.82 5.18
C GLY A 53 -9.01 -17.29 5.57
N ALA A 54 -7.77 -17.80 5.56
CA ALA A 54 -7.47 -19.21 5.83
C ALA A 54 -8.31 -20.20 4.99
N ASP A 55 -8.53 -19.87 3.71
CA ASP A 55 -9.38 -20.63 2.78
C ASP A 55 -10.85 -20.78 3.21
N VAL A 56 -11.33 -19.91 4.11
CA VAL A 56 -12.73 -19.88 4.55
C VAL A 56 -13.47 -18.70 3.92
N ALA A 57 -14.69 -18.98 3.45
CA ALA A 57 -15.63 -17.98 2.97
C ALA A 57 -17.02 -18.21 3.56
N VAL A 58 -17.76 -17.12 3.75
CA VAL A 58 -19.10 -17.12 4.36
C VAL A 58 -20.06 -16.33 3.50
N GLU A 59 -21.31 -16.79 3.44
CA GLU A 59 -22.38 -16.01 2.82
C GLU A 59 -22.80 -14.87 3.75
N ARG A 60 -22.89 -13.66 3.20
CA ARG A 60 -23.26 -12.44 3.92
C ARG A 60 -24.31 -11.69 3.12
N SER A 61 -25.11 -10.88 3.80
CA SER A 61 -25.96 -9.92 3.09
C SER A 61 -25.10 -8.89 2.35
N LEU A 62 -25.62 -8.34 1.26
CA LEU A 62 -24.93 -7.29 0.48
C LEU A 62 -24.52 -6.10 1.37
N LYS A 63 -25.38 -5.72 2.32
CA LYS A 63 -25.11 -4.61 3.26
C LYS A 63 -23.94 -4.92 4.20
N GLU A 64 -23.94 -6.10 4.81
CA GLU A 64 -22.83 -6.52 5.69
C GLU A 64 -21.51 -6.60 4.93
N ALA A 65 -21.54 -7.16 3.71
CA ALA A 65 -20.35 -7.25 2.86
C ALA A 65 -19.77 -5.86 2.52
N LYS A 66 -20.63 -4.87 2.22
CA LYS A 66 -20.18 -3.48 1.99
C LYS A 66 -19.55 -2.88 3.24
N VAL A 67 -20.18 -3.03 4.41
CA VAL A 67 -19.63 -2.53 5.68
C VAL A 67 -18.28 -3.15 6.00
N GLU A 68 -18.15 -4.47 5.82
CA GLU A 68 -16.90 -5.19 6.04
C GLU A 68 -15.80 -4.74 5.05
N LEU A 69 -16.16 -4.53 3.79
CA LEU A 69 -15.22 -4.07 2.77
C LEU A 69 -14.71 -2.64 3.06
N GLU A 70 -15.60 -1.73 3.45
CA GLU A 70 -15.20 -0.36 3.84
C GLU A 70 -14.32 -0.36 5.09
N ALA A 71 -14.58 -1.24 6.05
CA ALA A 71 -13.71 -1.41 7.21
C ALA A 71 -12.30 -1.86 6.80
N ARG A 72 -12.19 -2.87 5.92
CA ARG A 72 -10.91 -3.35 5.39
C ARG A 72 -10.16 -2.27 4.59
N ILE A 73 -10.88 -1.45 3.81
CA ILE A 73 -10.29 -0.30 3.11
C ILE A 73 -9.70 0.69 4.12
N GLY A 74 -10.45 1.07 5.16
CA GLY A 74 -9.96 1.99 6.19
C GLY A 74 -8.73 1.47 6.94
N GLU A 75 -8.68 0.17 7.25
CA GLU A 75 -7.51 -0.47 7.86
C GLU A 75 -6.28 -0.42 6.94
N LEU A 76 -6.46 -0.69 5.65
CA LEU A 76 -5.38 -0.61 4.66
C LEU A 76 -4.89 0.83 4.45
N GLU A 77 -5.79 1.82 4.45
CA GLU A 77 -5.43 3.23 4.34
C GLU A 77 -4.61 3.69 5.54
N LYS A 78 -5.03 3.33 6.76
CA LYS A 78 -4.26 3.61 7.98
C LYS A 78 -2.89 2.93 7.99
N THR A 79 -2.84 1.69 7.51
CA THR A 79 -1.58 0.95 7.37
C THR A 79 -0.65 1.65 6.39
N ARG A 80 -1.18 2.09 5.24
CA ARG A 80 -0.43 2.87 4.25
C ARG A 80 0.11 4.17 4.85
N GLU A 81 -0.71 4.95 5.54
CA GLU A 81 -0.29 6.22 6.17
C GLU A 81 0.83 5.99 7.19
N THR A 82 0.74 4.90 7.97
CA THR A 82 1.77 4.53 8.94
C THR A 82 3.09 4.20 8.26
N LEU A 83 3.05 3.44 7.16
CA LEU A 83 4.23 3.10 6.37
C LEU A 83 4.86 4.33 5.71
N GLU A 84 4.05 5.27 5.21
CA GLU A 84 4.53 6.54 4.66
C GLU A 84 5.29 7.35 5.72
N LYS A 85 4.72 7.49 6.93
CA LYS A 85 5.41 8.17 8.05
C LYS A 85 6.73 7.49 8.44
N GLN A 86 6.74 6.15 8.51
CA GLN A 86 7.96 5.40 8.80
C GLN A 86 9.02 5.58 7.71
N PHE A 87 8.60 5.63 6.44
CA PHE A 87 9.49 5.88 5.32
C PHE A 87 10.12 7.28 5.41
N ASP A 88 9.32 8.31 5.68
CA ASP A 88 9.82 9.68 5.84
C ASP A 88 10.83 9.81 6.98
N GLN A 89 10.57 9.16 8.12
CA GLN A 89 11.52 9.10 9.25
C GLN A 89 12.85 8.45 8.86
N VAL A 90 12.82 7.37 8.06
CA VAL A 90 14.03 6.71 7.57
C VAL A 90 14.80 7.63 6.62
N VAL A 91 14.11 8.33 5.72
CA VAL A 91 14.72 9.30 4.80
C VAL A 91 15.39 10.45 5.57
N GLU A 92 14.72 11.01 6.56
CA GLU A 92 15.27 12.06 7.42
C GLU A 92 16.53 11.57 8.14
N ARG A 93 16.48 10.35 8.70
CA ARG A 93 17.64 9.76 9.38
C ARG A 93 18.83 9.56 8.45
N ILE A 94 18.59 9.16 7.21
CA ILE A 94 19.65 9.04 6.19
C ILE A 94 20.28 10.41 5.90
N GLN A 95 19.49 11.47 5.78
CA GLN A 95 19.99 12.83 5.54
C GLN A 95 20.83 13.33 6.72
N GLN A 96 20.34 13.15 7.95
CA GLN A 96 21.08 13.51 9.17
C GLN A 96 22.42 12.78 9.26
N ASN A 97 22.44 11.47 9.01
CA ASN A 97 23.67 10.68 9.04
C ASN A 97 24.68 11.13 7.96
N ARG A 98 24.21 11.50 6.76
CA ARG A 98 25.08 12.03 5.69
C ARG A 98 25.73 13.36 6.11
N ALA A 99 24.95 14.28 6.67
CA ALA A 99 25.48 15.55 7.17
C ALA A 99 26.52 15.36 8.28
N GLN A 100 26.27 14.43 9.21
CA GLN A 100 27.24 14.07 10.25
C GLN A 100 28.52 13.46 9.69
N MET A 101 28.43 12.58 8.68
CA MET A 101 29.61 12.04 8.01
C MET A 101 30.43 13.12 7.30
N GLU A 102 29.77 14.06 6.63
CA GLU A 102 30.44 15.21 6.00
C GLU A 102 31.17 16.06 7.04
N GLU A 103 30.53 16.39 8.16
CA GLU A 103 31.16 17.15 9.26
C GLU A 103 32.39 16.42 9.84
N ILE A 104 32.27 15.11 10.10
CA ILE A 104 33.39 14.30 10.61
C ILE A 104 34.54 14.28 9.58
N SER A 105 34.23 14.14 8.30
CA SER A 105 35.25 14.11 7.23
C SER A 105 36.01 15.43 7.09
N ILE A 106 35.33 16.58 7.29
CA ILE A 106 35.97 17.90 7.29
C ILE A 106 36.92 18.01 8.48
N LYS A 107 36.45 17.65 9.68
CA LYS A 107 37.27 17.68 10.91
C LYS A 107 38.50 16.78 10.81
N LEU A 108 38.39 15.59 10.21
CA LEU A 108 39.55 14.71 9.97
C LEU A 108 40.60 15.38 9.08
N ARG A 109 40.19 16.03 8.00
CA ARG A 109 41.10 16.73 7.08
C ARG A 109 41.82 17.90 7.74
N GLU A 110 41.13 18.66 8.59
CA GLU A 110 41.74 19.77 9.34
C GLU A 110 42.75 19.28 10.40
N GLY A 111 42.49 18.13 11.03
CA GLY A 111 43.40 17.48 11.97
C GLY A 111 44.68 16.96 11.30
N GLU A 112 44.59 16.37 10.10
CA GLU A 112 45.78 15.92 9.35
C GLU A 112 46.67 17.08 8.87
N GLN A 113 46.09 18.27 8.63
CA GLN A 113 46.84 19.43 8.15
C GLN A 113 47.62 20.17 9.26
N THR A 114 47.27 19.94 10.54
CA THR A 114 47.94 20.57 11.70
C THR A 114 49.17 19.80 12.21
N ASP A 115 49.29 18.49 11.91
CA ASP A 115 50.42 17.65 12.34
C ASP A 115 51.64 17.69 11.41
N VAL A 116 51.50 18.21 10.18
CA VAL A 116 52.64 18.47 9.27
C VAL A 116 53.29 19.83 9.57
N ARG A 117 54.01 19.95 10.69
CA ARG A 117 54.97 21.05 10.89
C ARG A 117 56.16 20.84 9.93
N PRO A 118 56.55 21.83 9.10
CA PRO A 118 57.74 21.68 8.27
C PRO A 118 58.98 21.59 9.16
N ALA A 119 59.71 20.49 9.05
CA ALA A 119 61.03 20.36 9.64
C ALA A 119 61.89 21.52 9.13
N LYS A 120 62.29 22.41 10.05
CA LYS A 120 63.26 23.48 9.77
C LYS A 120 64.49 22.83 9.14
N LYS A 121 64.76 23.13 7.86
CA LYS A 121 66.06 22.88 7.24
C LYS A 121 67.10 23.66 8.05
N GLY A 122 67.96 22.92 8.74
CA GLY A 122 69.13 23.48 9.41
C GLY A 122 70.08 24.12 8.39
N ALA A 123 70.62 25.26 8.78
CA ALA A 123 71.84 25.85 8.26
C ALA A 123 72.73 26.16 9.47
#